data_AF-A0A6C0C010-F1
#
_entry.id   AF-A0A6C0C010-F1
#
_cell.length_a   1.000
_cell.length_b   1.000
_cell.length_c   1.000
_cell.angle_alpha   90.00
_cell.angle_beta   90.00
_cell.angle_gamma   90.00
#
_symmetry.space_group_name_H-M   'P 1'
#
loop_
_entity.id
_entity.type
_entity.pdbx_description
1 polymer ?
#
loop_
_entity_poly.entity_id
_entity_poly.type
_entity_poly.pdbx_seq_one_letter_code
_entity_poly.pdbx_strand_id
1 'polypeptide(L)'
;MSQHNENFIHRATMDYMTNPSYYSNSKCMGNDKNRDDGPTLADKKFYKKRILTVTRELFKPNEHPAHLKILHEGYINYLIEYLKMIDTKDILQEEYEGMTDQDTTGGMKDCSVDDANKYIYNIKPPHITMDDFVTKKTPIKEVESLPQKKNINLKDPVLRTKGVRKKNK
;
A
#
# COMPACT_ATOMS: atom_id res chain seq x y z
N MET A 1 27.08 -34.95 13.12
CA MET A 1 26.64 -33.60 13.53
C MET A 1 26.97 -32.50 12.50
N SER A 2 27.84 -32.72 11.50
CA SER A 2 28.25 -31.66 10.54
C SER A 2 27.21 -31.31 9.45
N GLN A 3 26.51 -32.32 8.91
CA GLN A 3 25.67 -32.15 7.71
C GLN A 3 24.47 -31.21 7.88
N HIS A 4 23.96 -31.03 9.10
CA HIS A 4 22.79 -30.17 9.34
C HIS A 4 23.14 -28.68 9.25
N ASN A 5 24.37 -28.32 9.64
CA ASN A 5 24.87 -26.95 9.56
C ASN A 5 25.17 -26.55 8.11
N GLU A 6 25.72 -27.47 7.32
CA GLU A 6 25.99 -27.24 5.89
C GLU A 6 24.71 -27.00 5.09
N ASN A 7 23.65 -27.77 5.35
CA ASN A 7 22.36 -27.57 4.71
C ASN A 7 21.70 -26.23 5.09
N PHE A 8 21.86 -25.79 6.34
CA PHE A 8 21.36 -24.49 6.79
C PHE A 8 22.12 -23.34 6.13
N ILE A 9 23.46 -23.41 6.11
CA ILE A 9 24.31 -22.42 5.45
C ILE A 9 24.00 -22.37 3.96
N HIS A 10 23.88 -23.53 3.29
CA HIS A 10 23.57 -23.59 1.87
C HIS A 10 22.22 -22.92 1.54
N ARG A 11 21.20 -23.16 2.38
CA ARG A 11 19.89 -22.51 2.25
C ARG A 11 19.97 -21.00 2.45
N ALA A 12 20.63 -20.55 3.53
CA ALA A 12 20.80 -19.12 3.80
C ALA A 12 21.56 -18.43 2.65
N THR A 13 22.64 -19.05 2.16
CA THR A 13 23.41 -18.54 1.02
C THR A 13 22.54 -18.40 -0.23
N MET A 14 21.68 -19.37 -0.54
CA MET A 14 20.74 -19.25 -1.66
C MET A 14 19.70 -18.13 -1.44
N ASP A 15 19.19 -17.96 -0.22
CA ASP A 15 18.24 -16.89 0.11
C ASP A 15 18.84 -15.48 -0.11
N TYR A 16 20.15 -15.30 0.16
CA TYR A 16 20.81 -14.00 0.05
C TYR A 16 21.53 -13.75 -1.28
N MET A 17 21.93 -14.80 -2.00
CA MET A 17 22.68 -14.67 -3.28
C MET A 17 21.78 -14.76 -4.53
N THR A 18 20.54 -15.23 -4.40
CA THR A 18 19.63 -15.31 -5.56
C THR A 18 18.88 -14.00 -5.76
N ASN A 19 18.61 -13.66 -7.02
CA ASN A 19 17.83 -12.47 -7.36
C ASN A 19 16.38 -12.66 -6.86
N PRO A 20 15.80 -11.69 -6.14
CA PRO A 20 14.45 -11.77 -5.55
C PRO A 20 13.35 -12.21 -6.52
N SER A 21 13.50 -11.88 -7.81
CA SER A 21 12.55 -12.29 -8.86
C SER A 21 12.43 -13.81 -9.02
N TYR A 22 13.53 -14.56 -8.88
CA TYR A 22 13.53 -16.03 -9.00
C TYR A 22 13.06 -16.73 -7.71
N TYR A 23 13.20 -16.08 -6.56
CA TYR A 23 12.85 -16.63 -5.25
C TYR A 23 11.33 -16.68 -4.99
N SER A 24 10.59 -15.73 -5.57
CA SER A 24 9.13 -15.71 -5.51
C SER A 24 8.50 -16.98 -6.10
N ASN A 25 9.06 -17.50 -7.20
CA ASN A 25 8.55 -18.68 -7.89
C ASN A 25 8.80 -19.99 -7.12
N SER A 26 9.87 -20.08 -6.33
CA SER A 26 10.22 -21.31 -5.59
C SER A 26 9.49 -21.43 -4.24
N LYS A 27 9.18 -20.32 -3.55
CA LYS A 27 8.35 -20.34 -2.33
C LYS A 27 6.90 -20.76 -2.59
N CYS A 28 6.37 -20.49 -3.79
CA CYS A 28 5.01 -20.89 -4.17
C CYS A 28 4.84 -22.40 -4.39
N MET A 29 5.93 -23.18 -4.47
CA MET A 29 5.90 -24.63 -4.67
C MET A 29 6.06 -25.45 -3.38
N GLY A 30 6.18 -24.79 -2.22
CA GLY A 30 6.12 -25.44 -0.92
C GLY A 30 4.68 -25.82 -0.57
N ASN A 31 4.39 -27.12 -0.61
CA ASN A 31 3.12 -27.73 -0.21
C ASN A 31 2.59 -27.18 1.12
N ASP A 32 1.53 -26.39 1.05
CA ASP A 32 0.60 -26.16 2.16
C ASP A 32 -0.84 -26.36 1.64
N LYS A 33 -1.15 -27.61 1.27
CA LYS A 33 -2.49 -28.03 0.83
C LYS A 33 -3.32 -28.67 1.94
N ASN A 34 -3.01 -28.43 3.21
CA ASN A 34 -3.70 -29.09 4.32
C ASN A 34 -3.98 -28.15 5.48
N ARG A 35 -4.93 -27.22 5.31
CA ARG A 35 -5.88 -26.73 6.33
C ARG A 35 -7.09 -26.08 5.65
N ASP A 36 -7.92 -26.88 4.97
CA ASP A 36 -9.28 -26.43 4.63
C ASP A 36 -10.21 -26.79 5.79
N ASP A 37 -9.98 -26.19 6.96
CA ASP A 37 -10.93 -26.19 8.08
C ASP A 37 -12.03 -25.12 7.88
N GLY A 38 -12.14 -24.61 6.65
CA GLY A 38 -13.11 -23.59 6.25
C GLY A 38 -14.40 -24.21 5.73
N PRO A 39 -15.53 -23.51 5.82
CA PRO A 39 -16.76 -23.97 5.18
C PRO A 39 -16.55 -24.04 3.67
N THR A 40 -16.98 -25.16 3.08
CA THR A 40 -16.91 -25.41 1.62
C THR A 40 -17.56 -24.27 0.85
N LEU A 41 -17.09 -23.99 -0.36
CA LEU A 41 -17.73 -22.99 -1.23
C LEU A 41 -19.22 -23.28 -1.47
N ALA A 42 -19.60 -24.56 -1.49
CA ALA A 42 -21.00 -25.00 -1.58
C ALA A 42 -21.82 -24.56 -0.36
N ASP A 43 -21.30 -24.78 0.86
CA ASP A 43 -21.96 -24.37 2.11
C ASP A 43 -22.09 -22.86 2.20
N LYS A 44 -21.06 -22.11 1.81
CA LYS A 44 -21.11 -20.64 1.74
C LYS A 44 -22.25 -20.17 0.84
N LYS A 45 -22.42 -20.79 -0.34
CA LYS A 45 -23.50 -20.44 -1.28
C LYS A 45 -24.87 -20.82 -0.72
N PHE A 46 -24.99 -22.01 -0.15
CA PHE A 46 -26.23 -22.54 0.42
C PHE A 46 -26.72 -21.68 1.60
N TYR A 47 -25.83 -21.38 2.54
CA TYR A 47 -26.17 -20.62 3.74
C TYR A 47 -26.12 -19.10 3.57
N LYS A 48 -25.71 -18.57 2.41
CA LYS A 48 -25.57 -17.12 2.16
C LYS A 48 -26.77 -16.30 2.67
N LYS A 49 -27.99 -16.71 2.31
CA LYS A 49 -29.22 -16.00 2.70
C LYS A 49 -29.46 -16.08 4.20
N ARG A 50 -29.24 -17.24 4.81
CA ARG A 50 -29.45 -17.47 6.25
C ARG A 50 -28.43 -16.71 7.09
N ILE A 51 -27.16 -16.73 6.70
CA ILE A 51 -26.09 -15.96 7.34
C ILE A 51 -26.43 -14.47 7.33
N LEU A 52 -26.87 -13.91 6.20
CA LEU A 52 -27.25 -12.50 6.11
C LEU A 52 -28.46 -12.14 6.98
N THR A 53 -29.40 -13.06 7.17
CA THR A 53 -30.53 -12.84 8.09
C THR A 53 -30.07 -12.86 9.53
N VAL A 54 -29.26 -13.85 9.91
CA VAL A 54 -28.67 -13.95 11.24
C VAL A 54 -27.86 -12.69 11.56
N THR A 55 -26.95 -12.25 10.69
CA THR A 55 -26.17 -11.02 10.93
C THR A 55 -27.04 -9.78 11.03
N ARG A 56 -28.13 -9.67 10.24
CA ARG A 56 -29.12 -8.59 10.39
C ARG A 56 -29.84 -8.61 11.75
N GLU A 57 -30.13 -9.80 12.28
CA GLU A 57 -30.75 -9.96 13.59
C GLU A 57 -29.80 -9.63 14.74
N LEU A 58 -28.50 -9.88 14.58
CA LEU A 58 -27.47 -9.55 15.58
C LEU A 58 -27.32 -8.04 15.83
N PHE A 59 -27.75 -7.18 14.90
CA PHE A 59 -27.80 -5.73 15.14
C PHE A 59 -28.96 -5.30 16.03
N LYS A 60 -29.96 -6.16 16.25
CA LYS A 60 -31.09 -5.89 17.16
C LYS A 60 -30.72 -6.35 18.57
N PRO A 61 -31.37 -5.81 19.63
CA PRO A 61 -31.14 -6.23 21.01
C PRO A 61 -31.74 -7.62 21.32
N ASN A 62 -31.65 -8.57 20.39
CA ASN A 62 -32.17 -9.92 20.55
C ASN A 62 -31.24 -10.78 21.42
N GLU A 63 -31.82 -11.77 22.09
CA GLU A 63 -31.10 -12.77 22.89
C GLU A 63 -30.50 -13.86 21.97
N HIS A 64 -29.43 -13.51 21.27
CA HIS A 64 -28.53 -14.49 20.66
C HIS A 64 -27.50 -14.99 21.69
N PRO A 65 -26.94 -16.20 21.50
CA PRO A 65 -25.92 -16.74 22.40
C PRO A 65 -24.75 -15.76 22.56
N ALA A 66 -24.28 -15.59 23.80
CA ALA A 66 -23.29 -14.57 24.16
C ALA A 66 -22.00 -14.65 23.34
N HIS A 67 -21.51 -15.86 23.05
CA HIS A 67 -20.34 -16.09 22.21
C HIS A 67 -20.49 -15.47 20.81
N LEU A 68 -21.68 -15.58 20.22
CA LEU A 68 -21.95 -15.04 18.89
C LEU A 68 -21.96 -13.50 18.88
N LYS A 69 -22.42 -12.88 19.98
CA LYS A 69 -22.37 -11.41 20.16
C LYS A 69 -20.94 -10.90 20.25
N ILE A 70 -20.10 -11.54 21.06
CA ILE A 70 -18.68 -11.18 21.20
C ILE A 70 -17.96 -11.25 19.86
N LEU A 71 -18.17 -12.34 19.10
CA LEU A 71 -17.56 -12.49 17.78
C LEU A 71 -18.06 -11.42 16.79
N HIS A 72 -19.35 -11.06 16.87
CA HIS A 72 -19.94 -10.02 16.05
C HIS A 72 -19.42 -8.62 16.38
N GLU A 73 -19.21 -8.30 17.66
CA GLU A 73 -18.57 -7.05 18.08
C GLU A 73 -17.13 -6.95 17.58
N GLY A 74 -16.36 -8.04 17.65
CA GLY A 74 -15.03 -8.11 17.05
C GLY A 74 -15.05 -7.87 15.54
N TYR A 75 -16.01 -8.49 14.86
CA TYR A 75 -16.22 -8.27 13.42
C TYR A 75 -16.61 -6.81 13.10
N ILE A 76 -17.50 -6.19 13.88
CA ILE A 76 -17.88 -4.77 13.71
C ILE A 76 -16.67 -3.86 13.92
N ASN A 77 -15.88 -4.09 14.97
CA ASN A 77 -14.69 -3.27 15.25
C ASN A 77 -13.70 -3.31 14.09
N TYR A 78 -13.45 -4.52 13.55
CA TYR A 78 -12.60 -4.69 12.38
C TYR A 78 -13.16 -3.99 11.13
N LEU A 79 -14.47 -4.10 10.87
CA LEU A 79 -15.11 -3.38 9.78
C LEU A 79 -15.01 -1.86 9.92
N ILE A 80 -15.19 -1.33 11.13
CA ILE A 80 -15.07 0.10 11.41
C ILE A 80 -13.65 0.58 11.13
N GLU A 81 -12.63 -0.17 11.56
CA GLU A 81 -11.22 0.15 11.28
C GLU A 81 -10.90 0.13 9.79
N TYR A 82 -11.36 -0.92 9.09
CA TYR A 82 -11.22 -1.02 7.64
C TYR A 82 -11.87 0.17 6.89
N LEU A 83 -13.09 0.56 7.29
CA LEU A 83 -13.76 1.72 6.71
C LEU A 83 -13.03 3.04 7.00
N LYS A 84 -12.53 3.24 8.23
CA LYS A 84 -11.71 4.41 8.57
C LYS A 84 -10.46 4.48 7.69
N MET A 85 -9.82 3.35 7.41
CA MET A 85 -8.65 3.30 6.53
C MET A 85 -9.01 3.70 5.10
N ILE A 86 -10.11 3.19 4.55
CA ILE A 86 -10.59 3.58 3.22
C ILE A 86 -10.89 5.07 3.17
N ASP A 87 -11.68 5.58 4.12
CA ASP A 87 -12.05 7.00 4.11
C ASP A 87 -10.84 7.91 4.29
N THR A 88 -9.88 7.54 5.14
CA THR A 88 -8.61 8.28 5.29
C THR A 88 -7.82 8.29 3.98
N LYS A 89 -7.72 7.13 3.31
CA LYS A 89 -7.04 7.01 2.02
C LYS A 89 -7.72 7.90 0.97
N ASP A 90 -9.04 7.81 0.86
CA ASP A 90 -9.78 8.55 -0.17
C ASP A 90 -9.68 10.06 0.06
N ILE A 91 -9.81 10.54 1.31
CA ILE A 91 -9.62 11.96 1.65
C ILE A 91 -8.21 12.44 1.31
N LEU A 92 -7.18 11.63 1.60
CA LEU A 92 -5.81 11.97 1.24
C LEU A 92 -5.61 12.00 -0.27
N GLN A 93 -6.26 11.12 -1.02
CA GLN A 93 -6.14 11.04 -2.48
C GLN A 93 -6.90 12.15 -3.21
N GLU A 94 -8.05 12.58 -2.68
CA GLU A 94 -8.85 13.69 -3.22
C GLU A 94 -8.02 15.00 -3.32
N GLU A 95 -7.11 15.24 -2.39
CA GLU A 95 -6.22 16.41 -2.42
C GLU A 95 -5.26 16.43 -3.62
N TYR A 96 -4.99 15.26 -4.21
CA TYR A 96 -4.15 15.11 -5.40
C TYR A 96 -4.97 15.02 -6.69
N GLU A 97 -6.31 15.05 -6.63
CA GLU A 97 -7.16 15.14 -7.83
C GLU A 97 -6.94 16.51 -8.50
N GLY A 98 -6.08 16.54 -9.51
CA GLY A 98 -5.69 17.76 -10.22
C GLY A 98 -4.19 17.97 -10.34
N MET A 99 -3.37 17.19 -9.61
CA MET A 99 -1.97 16.99 -9.97
C MET A 99 -1.91 16.05 -11.19
N THR A 100 -2.30 16.56 -12.36
CA THR A 100 -1.85 15.95 -13.61
C THR A 100 -0.34 16.10 -13.67
N ASP A 101 0.36 15.09 -14.17
CA ASP A 101 1.80 15.13 -14.47
C ASP A 101 2.12 16.24 -15.50
N GLN A 102 2.08 17.49 -15.06
CA GLN A 102 2.77 18.58 -15.73
C GLN A 102 4.24 18.34 -15.38
N ASP A 103 5.00 17.84 -16.36
CA ASP A 103 6.44 17.60 -16.33
C ASP A 103 6.97 16.24 -15.82
N THR A 104 6.42 15.12 -16.29
CA THR A 104 7.24 13.90 -16.54
C THR A 104 7.47 13.63 -18.04
N THR A 105 7.31 14.65 -18.88
CA THR A 105 8.06 14.76 -20.15
C THR A 105 9.53 15.17 -19.92
N GLY A 106 10.02 15.13 -18.69
CA GLY A 106 11.38 14.70 -18.44
C GLY A 106 11.46 13.20 -18.70
N GLY A 107 11.30 12.79 -19.97
CA GLY A 107 11.57 11.42 -20.38
C GLY A 107 12.89 11.00 -19.76
N MET A 108 12.95 9.78 -19.23
CA MET A 108 14.21 9.13 -18.90
C MET A 108 15.10 9.38 -20.12
N LYS A 109 15.98 10.38 -20.04
CA LYS A 109 16.96 10.60 -21.10
C LYS A 109 17.69 9.29 -21.09
N ASP A 110 17.61 8.54 -22.18
CA ASP A 110 18.43 7.36 -22.39
C ASP A 110 19.83 7.78 -21.99
N CYS A 111 20.27 7.33 -20.82
CA CYS A 111 21.58 7.63 -20.31
C CYS A 111 22.50 6.74 -21.13
N SER A 112 22.82 7.23 -22.34
CA SER A 112 23.72 6.56 -23.25
C SER A 112 25.04 6.36 -22.53
N VAL A 113 25.55 5.13 -22.58
CA VAL A 113 26.82 4.76 -21.95
C VAL A 113 27.97 5.66 -22.45
N ASP A 114 27.85 6.19 -23.68
CA ASP A 114 28.82 7.14 -24.24
C ASP A 114 28.81 8.52 -23.54
N ASP A 115 27.65 9.01 -23.11
CA ASP A 115 27.57 10.27 -22.34
C ASP A 115 28.16 10.10 -20.95
N ALA A 116 27.96 8.94 -20.31
CA ALA A 116 28.61 8.61 -19.04
C ALA A 116 30.14 8.50 -19.17
N ASN A 117 30.62 7.91 -20.27
CA ASN A 117 32.06 7.78 -20.54
C ASN A 117 32.75 9.14 -20.73
N LYS A 118 32.06 10.15 -21.26
CA LYS A 118 32.61 11.50 -21.43
C LYS A 118 32.97 12.18 -20.11
N TYR A 119 32.29 11.83 -19.01
CA TYR A 119 32.65 12.30 -17.66
C TYR A 119 33.81 11.51 -17.03
N ILE A 120 34.07 10.28 -17.50
CA ILE A 120 35.19 9.45 -17.06
C ILE A 120 36.49 9.85 -17.76
N TYR A 121 36.42 10.29 -19.02
CA TYR A 121 37.57 10.86 -19.72
C TYR A 121 37.84 12.30 -19.25
N ASN A 122 39.08 12.56 -18.85
CA ASN A 122 39.54 13.83 -18.30
C ASN A 122 39.69 14.90 -19.40
N ILE A 123 38.61 15.26 -20.08
CA ILE A 123 38.58 16.37 -21.03
C ILE A 123 38.60 17.66 -20.22
N LYS A 124 39.70 18.42 -20.28
CA LYS A 124 39.80 19.70 -19.59
C LYS A 124 38.75 20.66 -20.17
N PRO A 125 37.79 21.16 -19.37
CA PRO A 125 36.87 22.18 -19.85
C PRO A 125 37.61 23.50 -20.13
N PRO A 126 37.09 24.37 -21.01
CA PRO A 126 37.63 25.72 -21.18
C PRO A 126 37.63 26.46 -19.84
N HIS A 127 38.68 27.27 -19.60
CA HIS A 127 38.86 28.01 -18.36
C HIS A 127 37.85 29.16 -18.29
N ILE A 128 36.81 29.01 -17.47
CA ILE A 128 35.81 30.05 -17.27
C ILE A 128 36.13 30.81 -15.99
N THR A 129 36.09 32.14 -16.06
CA THR A 129 36.38 33.04 -14.94
C THR A 129 35.12 33.33 -14.12
N MET A 130 35.34 33.66 -12.84
CA MET A 130 34.33 33.60 -11.79
C MET A 130 33.17 34.60 -11.96
N ASP A 131 33.37 35.63 -12.78
CA ASP A 131 32.42 36.74 -12.94
C ASP A 131 31.43 36.56 -14.10
N ASP A 132 31.67 35.61 -15.03
CA ASP A 132 30.85 35.43 -16.24
C ASP A 132 29.49 34.75 -15.99
N PHE A 133 29.28 34.20 -14.78
CA PHE A 133 28.08 33.45 -14.42
C PHE A 133 27.23 34.09 -13.31
N VAL A 134 27.58 35.29 -12.85
CA VAL A 134 26.95 35.86 -11.65
C VAL A 134 25.71 36.68 -12.01
N THR A 135 24.56 36.02 -12.19
CA THR A 135 23.27 36.71 -11.98
C THR A 135 22.96 36.78 -10.49
N LYS A 136 23.19 37.94 -9.87
CA LYS A 136 22.87 38.22 -8.46
C LYS A 136 21.35 38.23 -8.26
N LYS A 137 20.78 37.07 -7.95
CA LYS A 137 19.43 36.98 -7.39
C LYS A 137 19.57 36.87 -5.87
N THR A 138 18.99 37.81 -5.13
CA THR A 138 18.84 37.68 -3.68
C THR A 138 18.10 36.37 -3.41
N PRO A 139 18.63 35.48 -2.55
CA PRO A 139 17.93 34.24 -2.27
C PRO A 139 16.63 34.59 -1.55
N ILE A 140 15.51 34.49 -2.26
CA ILE A 140 14.23 34.28 -1.62
C ILE A 140 14.41 32.94 -0.94
N LYS A 141 14.56 32.97 0.38
CA LYS A 141 14.62 31.76 1.19
C LYS A 141 13.24 31.13 1.07
N GLU A 142 13.08 30.24 0.09
CA GLU A 142 11.93 29.34 0.07
C GLU A 142 11.92 28.66 1.43
N VAL A 143 10.87 28.93 2.20
CA VAL A 143 10.66 28.25 3.47
C VAL A 143 10.33 26.83 3.06
N GLU A 144 11.32 25.95 3.12
CA GLU A 144 11.12 24.52 2.97
C GLU A 144 10.07 24.09 4.00
N SER A 145 8.83 23.93 3.54
CA SER A 145 7.73 23.56 4.41
C SER A 145 7.86 22.07 4.72
N LEU A 146 8.20 21.77 5.97
CA LEU A 146 8.20 20.40 6.45
C LEU A 146 6.79 19.78 6.30
N PRO A 147 6.70 18.46 6.08
CA PRO A 147 5.41 17.78 6.03
C PRO A 147 4.66 18.01 7.35
N GLN A 148 3.43 18.51 7.25
CA GLN A 148 2.58 18.77 8.40
C GLN A 148 1.57 17.64 8.60
N LYS A 149 1.28 17.31 9.86
CA LYS A 149 0.21 16.35 10.20
C LYS A 149 -1.15 17.00 9.96
N LYS A 150 -1.96 16.39 9.08
CA LYS A 150 -3.34 16.84 8.83
C LYS A 150 -4.29 16.30 9.89
N ASN A 151 -5.31 17.09 10.23
CA ASN A 151 -6.41 16.68 11.08
C ASN A 151 -7.60 16.28 10.20
N ILE A 152 -7.82 14.96 10.07
CA ILE A 152 -8.87 14.41 9.21
C ILE A 152 -10.10 14.09 10.07
N ASN A 153 -11.25 14.66 9.73
CA ASN A 153 -12.50 14.43 10.45
C ASN A 153 -13.25 13.19 9.93
N LEU A 154 -13.03 12.04 10.55
CA LEU A 154 -13.71 10.78 10.17
C LEU A 154 -15.17 10.69 10.66
N LYS A 155 -15.72 11.74 11.27
CA LYS A 155 -17.10 11.77 11.77
C LYS A 155 -18.05 12.57 10.87
N ASP A 156 -17.61 12.99 9.69
CA ASP A 156 -18.45 13.78 8.80
C ASP A 156 -19.68 12.99 8.32
N PRO A 157 -20.88 13.61 8.31
CA PRO A 157 -22.13 12.94 7.96
C PRO A 157 -22.16 12.47 6.50
N VAL A 158 -21.33 13.06 5.64
CA VAL A 158 -21.17 12.68 4.23
C VAL A 158 -20.63 11.25 4.13
N LEU A 159 -19.60 10.92 4.91
CA LEU A 159 -18.95 9.60 4.92
C LEU A 159 -19.92 8.49 5.34
N ARG A 160 -20.89 8.79 6.21
CA ARG A 160 -21.92 7.82 6.65
C ARG A 160 -22.80 7.30 5.50
N THR A 161 -23.01 8.10 4.45
CA THR A 161 -23.91 7.74 3.33
C THR A 161 -23.17 7.29 2.08
N LYS A 162 -21.83 7.30 2.12
CA LYS A 162 -20.96 6.89 1.01
C LYS A 162 -21.22 5.43 0.63
N GLY A 163 -21.46 5.18 -0.65
CA GLY A 163 -21.71 3.84 -1.20
C GLY A 163 -23.09 3.22 -0.91
N VAL A 164 -23.97 3.91 -0.16
CA VAL A 164 -25.33 3.40 0.12
C VAL A 164 -26.32 3.93 -0.92
N ARG A 165 -27.06 3.04 -1.59
CA ARG A 165 -28.11 3.43 -2.54
C ARG A 165 -29.20 4.23 -1.82
N LYS A 166 -29.51 5.43 -2.33
CA LYS A 166 -30.67 6.21 -1.88
C LYS A 166 -31.94 5.39 -2.16
N LYS A 167 -32.82 5.26 -1.17
CA LYS A 167 -34.16 4.70 -1.41
C LYS A 167 -34.94 5.71 -2.24
N ASN A 168 -35.34 5.32 -3.45
CA ASN A 168 -36.34 6.09 -4.19
C ASN A 168 -37.64 6.03 -3.39
N LYS A 169 -38.17 7.21 -3.06
CA LYS A 169 -39.48 7.37 -2.40
C LYS A 169 -40.58 7.24 -3.43
#